data_AF-A0AAW5EJA8-F1
#
_entry.id   AF-A0AAW5EJA8-F1
#
_cell.length_a   1.000
_cell.length_b   1.000
_cell.length_c   1.000
_cell.angle_alpha   90.00
_cell.angle_beta   90.00
_cell.angle_gamma   90.00
#
_symmetry.space_group_name_H-M   'P 1'
#
loop_
_entity.id
_entity.type
_entity.pdbx_description
1 polymer ?
#
loop_
_entity_poly.entity_id
_entity_poly.type
_entity_poly.pdbx_seq_one_letter_code
_entity_poly.pdbx_strand_id
1 'polypeptide(L)'
;IERRKMITLFGAQLELTPASLGMKGAVDKANEILKNTPNSFMPSQFDNLANKNAHRKTTALEILKDLDNDLDIFVAGFGTGGTISGVGEILKEKLGKIHVVAVEPLASPLLSKGEAGSHKIQGIGANFIPAILNKDVIDEIITVSNEDAINT
;
A
#
# COMPACT_ATOMS: atom_id res chain seq x y z
N ILE A 1 -14.30 -15.32 0.17
CA ILE A 1 -15.75 -14.97 0.26
C ILE A 1 -16.04 -14.10 1.49
N GLU A 2 -15.23 -14.24 2.52
CA GLU A 2 -15.29 -13.68 3.86
C GLU A 2 -15.27 -12.14 3.84
N ARG A 3 -14.32 -11.52 3.10
CA ARG A 3 -14.25 -10.06 2.98
C ARG A 3 -15.53 -9.44 2.41
N ARG A 4 -16.14 -10.09 1.41
CA ARG A 4 -17.38 -9.60 0.80
C ARG A 4 -18.52 -9.64 1.83
N LYS A 5 -18.66 -10.76 2.55
CA LYS A 5 -19.64 -10.90 3.63
C LYS A 5 -19.45 -9.83 4.69
N MET A 6 -18.23 -9.62 5.16
CA MET A 6 -17.92 -8.61 6.19
C MET A 6 -18.30 -7.19 5.73
N ILE A 7 -17.93 -6.80 4.51
CA ILE A 7 -18.26 -5.47 3.97
C ILE A 7 -19.78 -5.28 3.85
N THR A 8 -20.49 -6.29 3.34
CA THR A 8 -21.97 -6.24 3.25
C THR A 8 -22.65 -6.20 4.63
N LEU A 9 -22.09 -6.87 5.65
CA LEU A 9 -22.62 -6.83 7.02
C LEU A 9 -22.54 -5.43 7.64
N PHE A 10 -21.54 -4.63 7.26
CA PHE A 10 -21.46 -3.21 7.65
C PHE A 10 -22.37 -2.30 6.81
N GLY A 11 -23.22 -2.86 5.94
CA GLY A 11 -24.19 -2.12 5.14
C GLY A 11 -23.66 -1.54 3.83
N ALA A 12 -22.42 -1.86 3.45
CA ALA A 12 -21.84 -1.37 2.20
C ALA A 12 -22.33 -2.17 0.97
N GLN A 13 -22.56 -1.44 -0.12
CA GLN A 13 -22.85 -2.03 -1.42
C GLN A 13 -21.54 -2.44 -2.12
N LEU A 14 -21.52 -3.62 -2.72
CA LEU A 14 -20.34 -4.19 -3.35
C LEU A 14 -20.52 -4.29 -4.86
N GLU A 15 -19.64 -3.62 -5.59
CA GLU A 15 -19.50 -3.73 -7.05
C GLU A 15 -18.27 -4.59 -7.37
N LEU A 16 -18.46 -5.73 -8.04
CA LEU A 16 -17.36 -6.60 -8.44
C LEU A 16 -16.89 -6.25 -9.86
N THR A 17 -15.59 -6.08 -10.02
CA THR A 17 -14.95 -5.84 -11.33
C THR A 17 -14.24 -7.10 -11.84
N PRO A 18 -13.97 -7.20 -13.16
CA PRO A 18 -13.23 -8.33 -13.72
C PRO A 18 -11.84 -8.48 -13.09
N ALA A 19 -11.53 -9.69 -12.62
CA ALA A 19 -10.27 -9.97 -11.92
C ALA A 19 -9.01 -9.70 -12.77
N SER A 20 -9.11 -9.89 -14.09
CA SER A 20 -8.01 -9.64 -15.04
C SER A 20 -7.56 -8.18 -15.11
N LEU A 21 -8.42 -7.23 -14.71
CA LEU A 21 -8.08 -5.80 -14.70
C LEU A 21 -7.39 -5.35 -13.40
N GLY A 22 -7.32 -6.22 -12.39
CA GLY A 22 -6.68 -5.94 -11.11
C GLY A 22 -7.24 -4.70 -10.40
N MET A 23 -6.38 -4.03 -9.62
CA MET A 23 -6.77 -2.81 -8.89
C MET A 23 -7.13 -1.65 -9.82
N LYS A 24 -6.48 -1.54 -10.98
CA LYS A 24 -6.78 -0.51 -11.98
C LYS A 24 -8.25 -0.57 -12.41
N GLY A 25 -8.77 -1.76 -12.71
CA GLY A 25 -10.19 -1.93 -13.06
C GLY A 25 -11.15 -1.52 -11.94
N ALA A 26 -10.78 -1.74 -10.68
CA ALA A 26 -11.57 -1.28 -9.52
C ALA A 26 -11.57 0.26 -9.40
N VAL A 27 -10.43 0.91 -9.64
CA VAL A 27 -10.31 2.37 -9.66
C VAL A 27 -11.12 2.99 -10.80
N ASP A 28 -11.05 2.40 -12.00
CA ASP A 28 -11.81 2.87 -13.16
C ASP A 28 -13.33 2.80 -12.90
N LYS A 29 -13.81 1.70 -12.29
CA LYS A 29 -15.23 1.56 -11.90
C LYS A 29 -15.62 2.55 -10.80
N ALA A 30 -14.76 2.79 -9.81
CA ALA A 30 -15.01 3.76 -8.76
C ALA A 30 -15.15 5.20 -9.33
N ASN A 31 -14.30 5.56 -10.29
CA ASN A 31 -14.39 6.84 -11.01
C ASN A 31 -15.70 6.97 -11.82
N GLU A 32 -16.14 5.89 -12.47
CA GLU A 32 -17.43 5.86 -13.18
C GLU A 32 -18.60 6.12 -12.22
N ILE A 33 -18.60 5.46 -11.04
CA ILE A 33 -19.63 5.66 -10.01
C ILE A 33 -19.60 7.10 -9.49
N LEU A 34 -18.41 7.63 -9.18
CA LEU A 34 -18.22 9.00 -8.72
C LEU A 34 -18.80 10.01 -9.72
N LYS A 35 -18.53 9.82 -11.02
CA LYS A 35 -19.02 10.71 -12.09
C LYS A 35 -20.54 10.69 -12.23
N ASN A 36 -21.17 9.54 -11.99
CA ASN A 36 -22.60 9.33 -12.23
C ASN A 36 -23.48 9.44 -10.99
N THR A 37 -22.89 9.62 -9.80
CA THR A 37 -23.63 9.65 -8.53
C THR A 37 -23.55 11.05 -7.91
N PRO A 38 -24.64 11.84 -7.92
CA PRO A 38 -24.68 13.13 -7.24
C PRO A 38 -24.37 12.99 -5.74
N ASN A 39 -23.72 14.00 -5.16
CA ASN A 39 -23.31 14.02 -3.75
C ASN A 39 -22.44 12.82 -3.32
N SER A 40 -21.70 12.22 -4.25
CA SER A 40 -20.73 11.18 -3.94
C SER A 40 -19.35 11.77 -3.62
N PHE A 41 -18.58 11.01 -2.86
CA PHE A 41 -17.21 11.35 -2.47
C PHE A 41 -16.33 10.10 -2.60
N MET A 42 -15.15 10.25 -3.18
CA MET A 42 -14.16 9.19 -3.28
C MET A 42 -12.99 9.49 -2.32
N PRO A 43 -12.71 8.63 -1.33
CA PRO A 43 -11.59 8.84 -0.40
C PRO A 43 -10.20 8.74 -1.03
N SER A 44 -10.10 8.06 -2.17
CA SER A 44 -8.93 8.00 -3.05
C SER A 44 -7.60 7.64 -2.35
N GLN A 45 -7.52 6.44 -1.74
CA GLN A 45 -6.37 6.04 -0.92
C GLN A 45 -4.99 6.07 -1.60
N PHE A 46 -4.93 6.11 -2.93
CA PHE A 46 -3.68 6.11 -3.71
C PHE A 46 -3.13 7.51 -4.04
N ASP A 47 -3.93 8.56 -3.87
CA ASP A 47 -3.56 9.96 -4.10
C ASP A 47 -3.76 10.85 -2.84
N ASN A 48 -4.54 10.39 -1.87
CA ASN A 48 -4.87 11.15 -0.68
C ASN A 48 -3.74 11.15 0.36
N LEU A 49 -3.11 12.31 0.55
CA LEU A 49 -2.04 12.50 1.54
C LEU A 49 -2.46 12.18 2.97
N ALA A 50 -3.75 12.17 3.31
CA ALA A 50 -4.23 11.74 4.63
C ALA A 50 -3.79 10.31 4.97
N ASN A 51 -3.70 9.43 3.97
CA ASN A 51 -3.19 8.05 4.14
C ASN A 51 -1.75 8.06 4.66
N LYS A 52 -0.82 8.68 3.91
CA LYS A 52 0.58 8.81 4.32
C LYS A 52 0.72 9.55 5.65
N ASN A 53 -0.04 10.64 5.83
CA ASN A 53 0.04 11.48 7.02
C ASN A 53 -0.44 10.79 8.29
N ALA A 54 -1.38 9.85 8.20
CA ALA A 54 -1.78 9.04 9.34
C ALA A 54 -0.57 8.27 9.90
N HIS A 55 0.18 7.59 9.02
CA HIS A 55 1.38 6.85 9.41
C HIS A 55 2.50 7.73 9.97
N ARG A 56 2.70 8.94 9.42
CA ARG A 56 3.65 9.91 9.99
C ARG A 56 3.31 10.31 11.43
N LYS A 57 2.02 10.49 11.71
CA LYS A 57 1.52 11.03 12.98
C LYS A 57 1.29 9.96 14.05
N THR A 58 1.20 8.70 13.66
CA THR A 58 0.83 7.58 14.55
C THR A 58 1.85 6.46 14.42
N THR A 59 1.74 5.61 13.40
CA THR A 59 2.55 4.40 13.20
C THR A 59 4.06 4.64 13.39
N ALA A 60 4.61 5.71 12.84
CA ALA A 60 6.03 6.03 12.98
C ALA A 60 6.43 6.37 14.42
N LEU A 61 5.58 7.13 15.11
CA LEU A 61 5.82 7.55 16.50
C LEU A 61 5.63 6.39 17.48
N GLU A 62 4.70 5.49 17.19
CA GLU A 62 4.52 4.24 17.93
C GLU A 62 5.77 3.37 17.83
N ILE A 63 6.27 3.12 16.61
CA ILE A 63 7.51 2.35 16.39
C ILE A 63 8.70 2.96 17.13
N LEU A 64 8.92 4.27 16.99
CA LEU A 64 10.03 4.97 17.66
C LEU A 64 9.93 4.88 19.18
N LYS A 65 8.73 5.03 19.72
CA LYS A 65 8.48 4.96 21.17
C LYS A 65 8.71 3.54 21.69
N ASP A 66 8.13 2.54 21.04
CA ASP A 66 8.14 1.17 21.52
C ASP A 66 9.52 0.50 21.41
N LEU A 67 10.39 1.05 20.56
CA LEU A 67 11.77 0.62 20.38
C LEU A 67 12.79 1.58 21.00
N ASP A 68 12.37 2.57 21.78
CA ASP A 68 13.26 3.57 22.41
C ASP A 68 14.24 4.25 21.42
N ASN A 69 13.79 4.47 20.18
CA ASN A 69 14.57 4.95 19.04
C ASN A 69 15.74 4.03 18.61
N ASP A 70 15.74 2.77 19.04
CA ASP A 70 16.73 1.75 18.69
C ASP A 70 16.18 0.84 17.59
N LEU A 71 16.31 1.28 16.34
CA LEU A 71 15.85 0.56 15.16
C LEU A 71 16.83 0.76 13.99
N ASP A 72 17.31 -0.34 13.43
CA ASP A 72 18.24 -0.33 12.30
C ASP A 72 17.55 -0.45 10.94
N ILE A 73 16.48 -1.25 10.85
CA ILE A 73 15.84 -1.59 9.58
C ILE A 73 14.32 -1.55 9.70
N PHE A 74 13.65 -0.86 8.77
CA PHE A 74 12.20 -0.90 8.63
C PHE A 74 11.81 -1.57 7.31
N VAL A 75 11.01 -2.63 7.39
CA VAL A 75 10.55 -3.41 6.22
C VAL A 75 9.04 -3.26 6.07
N ALA A 76 8.58 -2.89 4.87
CA ALA A 76 7.15 -2.79 4.59
C ALA A 76 6.81 -3.17 3.15
N GLY A 77 5.75 -3.95 2.98
CA GLY A 77 5.16 -4.22 1.67
C GLY A 77 4.47 -2.98 1.10
N PHE A 78 4.64 -2.72 -0.20
CA PHE A 78 4.03 -1.56 -0.84
C PHE A 78 2.68 -1.91 -1.49
N GLY A 79 1.60 -1.37 -0.93
CA GLY A 79 0.27 -1.34 -1.55
C GLY A 79 -0.04 0.06 -2.06
N THR A 80 -0.63 0.89 -1.21
CA THR A 80 -0.82 2.32 -1.48
C THR A 80 0.47 3.14 -1.35
N GLY A 81 1.50 2.58 -0.70
CA GLY A 81 2.73 3.29 -0.36
C GLY A 81 2.63 4.15 0.89
N GLY A 82 1.44 4.32 1.49
CA GLY A 82 1.21 5.17 2.65
C GLY A 82 2.07 4.80 3.87
N THR A 83 2.12 3.52 4.23
CA THR A 83 2.92 3.03 5.36
C THR A 83 4.40 3.29 5.16
N ILE A 84 4.98 2.77 4.08
CA ILE A 84 6.43 2.88 3.85
C ILE A 84 6.88 4.34 3.70
N SER A 85 6.05 5.17 3.06
CA SER A 85 6.36 6.59 2.88
C SER A 85 6.25 7.35 4.19
N GLY A 86 5.14 7.18 4.92
CA GLY A 86 4.88 7.94 6.13
C GLY A 86 5.79 7.54 7.28
N VAL A 87 6.06 6.24 7.43
CA VAL A 87 7.00 5.74 8.42
C VAL A 87 8.43 6.08 8.01
N GLY A 88 8.84 5.78 6.77
CA GLY A 88 10.18 6.05 6.27
C GLY A 88 10.58 7.52 6.38
N GLU A 89 9.69 8.46 6.06
CA GLU A 89 9.94 9.91 6.20
C GLU A 89 10.30 10.28 7.65
N ILE A 90 9.54 9.79 8.63
CA ILE A 90 9.74 10.14 10.05
C ILE A 90 10.94 9.39 10.63
N LEU A 91 11.12 8.10 10.31
CA LEU A 91 12.26 7.35 10.81
C LEU A 91 13.57 7.93 10.27
N LYS A 92 13.65 8.30 8.99
CA LYS A 92 14.86 8.94 8.42
C LYS A 92 15.12 10.31 9.06
N GLU A 93 14.07 11.10 9.34
CA GLU A 93 14.19 12.37 10.06
C GLU A 93 14.77 12.18 11.47
N LYS A 94 14.34 11.15 12.21
CA LYS A 94 14.71 10.96 13.64
C LYS A 94 16.00 10.17 13.85
N LEU A 95 16.24 9.13 13.06
CA LEU A 95 17.32 8.17 13.28
C LEU A 95 18.51 8.39 12.31
N GLY A 96 18.28 9.00 11.15
CA GLY A 96 19.30 9.35 10.15
C GLY A 96 19.95 8.16 9.41
N LYS A 97 20.20 7.04 10.08
CA LYS A 97 20.88 5.85 9.54
C LYS A 97 19.97 4.64 9.30
N ILE A 98 18.66 4.79 9.49
CA ILE A 98 17.69 3.72 9.26
C ILE A 98 17.72 3.24 7.81
N HIS A 99 17.76 1.92 7.62
CA HIS A 99 17.62 1.28 6.31
C HIS A 99 16.15 0.90 6.09
N VAL A 100 15.56 1.36 4.99
CA VAL A 100 14.14 1.17 4.67
C VAL A 100 14.03 0.26 3.45
N VAL A 101 13.34 -0.87 3.65
CA VAL A 101 13.19 -1.92 2.65
C VAL A 101 11.74 -2.00 2.18
N ALA A 102 11.53 -1.79 0.89
CA ALA A 102 10.25 -2.03 0.25
C ALA A 102 10.13 -3.49 -0.20
N VAL A 103 9.00 -4.12 0.13
CA VAL A 103 8.70 -5.48 -0.35
C VAL A 103 7.66 -5.42 -1.47
N GLU A 104 7.94 -6.13 -2.56
CA GLU A 104 7.05 -6.28 -3.70
C GLU A 104 6.92 -7.73 -4.21
N PRO A 105 5.83 -8.07 -4.93
CA PRO A 105 5.70 -9.40 -5.51
C PRO A 105 6.74 -9.63 -6.63
N LEU A 106 7.43 -10.77 -6.60
CA LEU A 106 8.34 -11.19 -7.67
C LEU A 106 7.65 -11.28 -9.04
N ALA A 107 6.37 -11.67 -9.04
CA ALA A 107 5.56 -11.77 -10.26
C ALA A 107 4.96 -10.42 -10.72
N SER A 108 5.15 -9.34 -9.96
CA SER A 108 4.75 -7.97 -10.33
C SER A 108 5.76 -6.94 -9.79
N PRO A 109 7.03 -6.99 -10.26
CA PRO A 109 8.15 -6.22 -9.71
C PRO A 109 8.16 -4.78 -10.23
N LEU A 110 7.16 -3.99 -9.83
CA LEU A 110 6.90 -2.69 -10.43
C LEU A 110 7.91 -1.61 -10.03
N LEU A 111 8.39 -1.60 -8.78
CA LEU A 111 9.38 -0.62 -8.33
C LEU A 111 10.79 -0.99 -8.81
N SER A 112 11.14 -2.28 -8.81
CA SER A 112 12.48 -2.72 -9.19
C SER A 112 12.68 -2.88 -10.70
N LYS A 113 11.65 -3.32 -11.45
CA LYS A 113 11.77 -3.60 -12.90
C LYS A 113 10.77 -2.82 -13.77
N GLY A 114 9.79 -2.14 -13.19
CA GLY A 114 8.77 -1.42 -13.96
C GLY A 114 7.73 -2.32 -14.62
N GLU A 115 7.69 -3.60 -14.25
CA GLU A 115 6.79 -4.60 -14.85
C GLU A 115 5.64 -4.92 -13.90
N ALA A 116 4.41 -4.94 -14.44
CA ALA A 116 3.22 -5.35 -13.71
C ALA A 116 2.78 -6.76 -14.17
N GLY A 117 2.40 -7.60 -13.22
CA GLY A 117 1.91 -8.95 -13.46
C GLY A 117 0.90 -9.42 -12.43
N SER A 118 0.32 -10.60 -12.67
CA SER A 118 -0.66 -11.20 -11.76
C SER A 118 0.07 -11.94 -10.62
N HIS A 119 -0.37 -11.72 -9.38
CA HIS A 119 0.20 -12.37 -8.20
C HIS A 119 -0.88 -12.67 -7.14
N LYS A 120 -0.51 -13.45 -6.13
CA LYS A 120 -1.41 -13.95 -5.06
C LYS A 120 -1.23 -13.22 -3.73
N ILE A 121 -0.20 -12.38 -3.59
CA ILE A 121 0.09 -11.63 -2.36
C ILE A 121 -0.88 -10.46 -2.21
N GLN A 122 -2.00 -10.68 -1.52
CA GLN A 122 -3.06 -9.69 -1.40
C GLN A 122 -2.66 -8.52 -0.48
N GLY A 123 -2.91 -7.29 -0.94
CA GLY A 123 -2.68 -6.05 -0.19
C GLY A 123 -1.49 -5.22 -0.68
N ILE A 124 -0.58 -5.81 -1.45
CA ILE A 124 0.58 -5.14 -2.07
C ILE A 124 0.53 -5.29 -3.60
N GLY A 125 1.44 -4.65 -4.34
CA GLY A 125 1.59 -4.86 -5.79
C GLY A 125 0.40 -4.36 -6.62
N ALA A 126 0.03 -3.09 -6.47
CA ALA A 126 -1.20 -2.54 -7.07
C ALA A 126 -1.23 -2.47 -8.63
N ASN A 127 -0.19 -2.95 -9.33
CA ASN A 127 0.00 -2.85 -10.79
C ASN A 127 0.12 -1.41 -11.34
N PHE A 128 0.26 -0.40 -10.47
CA PHE A 128 0.65 0.96 -10.79
C PHE A 128 1.38 1.57 -9.59
N ILE A 129 2.12 2.66 -9.81
CA ILE A 129 2.85 3.37 -8.75
C ILE A 129 1.92 4.44 -8.16
N PRO A 130 1.56 4.36 -6.87
CA PRO A 130 0.68 5.34 -6.25
C PRO A 130 1.32 6.73 -6.16
N ALA A 131 0.52 7.80 -6.28
CA ALA A 131 1.02 9.17 -6.23
C ALA A 131 1.55 9.58 -4.85
N ILE A 132 1.05 8.94 -3.78
CA ILE A 132 1.50 9.22 -2.41
C ILE A 132 2.80 8.49 -2.02
N LEU A 133 3.29 7.56 -2.86
CA LEU A 133 4.52 6.83 -2.58
C LEU A 133 5.72 7.78 -2.71
N ASN A 134 6.43 7.99 -1.61
CA ASN A 134 7.73 8.63 -1.61
C ASN A 134 8.80 7.56 -1.85
N LYS A 135 9.50 7.63 -2.99
CA LYS A 135 10.56 6.66 -3.32
C LYS A 135 11.89 7.01 -2.68
N ASP A 136 12.10 8.27 -2.32
CA ASP A 136 13.38 8.77 -1.79
C ASP A 136 13.67 8.22 -0.39
N VAL A 137 12.66 7.67 0.29
CA VAL A 137 12.83 7.01 1.58
C VAL A 137 13.23 5.54 1.46
N ILE A 138 13.24 4.94 0.26
CA ILE A 138 13.50 3.51 0.07
C ILE A 138 14.97 3.31 -0.26
N ASP A 139 15.67 2.55 0.57
CA ASP A 139 17.08 2.21 0.36
C ASP A 139 17.24 0.89 -0.43
N GLU A 140 16.29 -0.03 -0.28
CA GLU A 140 16.32 -1.34 -0.92
C GLU A 140 14.93 -1.82 -1.30
N ILE A 141 14.84 -2.59 -2.40
CA ILE A 141 13.61 -3.25 -2.83
C ILE A 141 13.87 -4.76 -2.88
N ILE A 142 13.08 -5.51 -2.13
CA ILE A 142 13.11 -6.98 -2.10
C ILE A 142 11.86 -7.52 -2.79
N THR A 143 12.08 -8.48 -3.69
CA THR A 143 10.99 -9.22 -4.35
C THR A 143 10.72 -10.52 -3.60
N VAL A 144 9.44 -10.88 -3.43
CA VAL A 144 9.00 -12.10 -2.74
C VAL A 144 8.06 -12.90 -3.64
N SER A 145 8.27 -14.21 -3.73
CA SER A 145 7.42 -15.11 -4.54
C SER A 145 6.06 -15.34 -3.88
N ASN A 146 5.09 -15.84 -4.66
CA ASN A 146 3.78 -16.18 -4.08
C ASN A 146 3.91 -17.33 -3.09
N GLU A 147 4.75 -18.31 -3.42
CA GLU A 147 5.01 -19.52 -2.65
C GLU A 147 5.62 -19.16 -1.31
N ASP A 148 6.67 -18.33 -1.29
CA ASP A 148 7.33 -17.91 -0.05
C ASP A 148 6.38 -17.12 0.86
N ALA A 149 5.56 -16.22 0.29
CA ALA A 149 4.58 -15.46 1.05
C ALA A 149 3.46 -16.33 1.64
N ILE A 150 3.02 -17.36 0.91
CA ILE A 150 1.94 -18.25 1.34
C ILE A 150 2.42 -19.28 2.37
N ASN A 151 3.69 -19.68 2.31
CA ASN A 151 4.28 -20.69 3.21
C ASN A 151 4.70 -20.12 4.59
N THR A 152 4.32 -18.87 4.91
CA THR A 152 4.49 -18.29 6.25
C THR A 152 3.41 -18.75 7.22
#